data_AF-A0A9N8YMA4-F1
#
_entry.id   AF-A0A9N8YMA4-F1
#
_cell.length_a   1.000
_cell.length_b   1.000
_cell.length_c   1.000
_cell.angle_alpha   90.00
_cell.angle_beta   90.00
_cell.angle_gamma   90.00
#
_symmetry.space_group_name_H-M   'P 1'
#
loop_
_entity.id
_entity.type
_entity.pdbx_description
1 polymer ?
#
loop_
_entity_poly.entity_id
_entity_poly.type
_entity_poly.pdbx_seq_one_letter_code
_entity_poly.pdbx_strand_id
1 'polypeptide(L)'
;MNQIMVQSLPAGARLTAIFDSCHSGTALDLPYVYSTQGIVKEPNLIKDGGTALLSAGMAYLKGDISGIRSTLTSFGKKAKSGKKIKEKNKSLKSNSQTSADAHEAGQNTGAMSHAFVKVLGRNTNISYQQLLNGIRDELSGKYTQKPQLSASHPMDMDLLFVM
;
A
#
# COMPACT_ATOMS: atom_id res chain seq x y z
N MET A 1 0.76 3.29 -14.34
CA MET A 1 -0.38 3.97 -13.66
C MET A 1 0.11 5.09 -12.75
N ASN A 2 0.94 4.83 -11.74
CA ASN A 2 1.49 5.87 -10.85
C ASN A 2 2.15 7.06 -11.59
N GLN A 3 3.05 6.80 -12.55
CA GLN A 3 3.74 7.89 -13.29
C GLN A 3 2.79 8.85 -14.02
N ILE A 4 1.64 8.37 -14.49
CA ILE A 4 0.72 9.17 -15.29
C ILE A 4 -0.32 9.85 -14.39
N MET A 5 -0.92 9.10 -13.47
CA MET A 5 -2.06 9.56 -12.65
C MET A 5 -1.65 10.18 -11.32
N VAL A 6 -0.46 9.88 -10.80
CA VAL A 6 0.00 10.37 -9.48
C VAL A 6 1.14 11.36 -9.63
N GLN A 7 2.20 11.01 -10.38
CA GLN A 7 3.40 11.88 -10.48
C GLN A 7 3.16 13.15 -11.32
N SER A 8 2.17 13.15 -12.20
CA SER A 8 1.82 14.31 -13.03
C SER A 8 0.91 15.32 -12.33
N LEU A 9 0.46 15.04 -11.10
CA LEU A 9 -0.47 15.92 -10.39
C LEU A 9 0.27 17.16 -9.84
N PRO A 10 -0.29 18.37 -10.02
CA PRO A 10 0.28 19.56 -9.40
C PRO A 10 0.12 19.51 -7.88
N ALA A 11 0.97 20.26 -7.16
CA ALA A 11 0.89 20.35 -5.70
C ALA A 11 -0.51 20.81 -5.26
N GLY A 12 -1.09 20.10 -4.29
CA GLY A 12 -2.43 20.38 -3.75
C GLY A 12 -3.58 19.74 -4.54
N ALA A 13 -3.34 19.13 -5.70
CA ALA A 13 -4.38 18.34 -6.37
C ALA A 13 -4.71 17.07 -5.59
N ARG A 14 -5.99 16.71 -5.57
CA ARG A 14 -6.49 15.54 -4.86
C ARG A 14 -7.02 14.50 -5.84
N LEU A 15 -6.51 13.28 -5.74
CA LEU A 15 -6.98 12.13 -6.50
C LEU A 15 -7.54 11.08 -5.54
N THR A 16 -8.85 10.83 -5.64
CA THR A 16 -9.52 9.70 -4.99
C THR A 16 -9.75 8.63 -6.03
N ALA A 17 -9.12 7.46 -5.85
CA ALA A 17 -9.23 6.33 -6.77
C ALA A 17 -9.78 5.11 -6.03
N ILE A 18 -10.79 4.46 -6.60
CA ILE A 18 -11.41 3.24 -6.08
C ILE A 18 -11.10 2.11 -7.07
N PHE A 19 -10.59 0.99 -6.57
CA PHE A 19 -10.23 -0.16 -7.39
C PHE A 19 -11.09 -1.38 -7.03
N ASP A 20 -11.96 -1.79 -7.94
CA ASP A 20 -12.69 -3.07 -7.88
C ASP A 20 -11.94 -4.19 -8.62
N SER A 21 -10.66 -4.37 -8.30
CA SER A 21 -9.85 -5.43 -8.89
C SER A 21 -9.09 -6.19 -7.82
N CYS A 22 -9.03 -7.52 -7.96
CA CYS A 22 -8.22 -8.32 -7.07
C CYS A 22 -6.73 -8.16 -7.37
N HIS A 23 -5.93 -8.06 -6.30
CA HIS A 23 -4.50 -7.71 -6.33
C HIS A 23 -4.16 -6.25 -6.64
N SER A 24 -5.09 -5.31 -6.45
CA SER A 24 -4.88 -3.86 -6.66
C SER A 24 -4.25 -3.10 -5.49
N GLY A 25 -3.92 -3.77 -4.39
CA GLY A 25 -3.35 -3.12 -3.19
C GLY A 25 -2.05 -2.32 -3.43
N THR A 26 -1.40 -2.52 -4.58
CA THR A 26 -0.26 -1.72 -5.05
C THR A 26 -0.47 -1.11 -6.44
N ALA A 27 -1.71 -0.97 -6.93
CA ALA A 27 -2.00 -0.52 -8.29
C ALA A 27 -1.40 0.87 -8.61
N LEU A 28 -1.33 1.73 -7.60
CA LEU A 28 -0.72 3.05 -7.68
C LEU A 28 0.65 3.13 -6.98
N ASP A 29 1.24 2.02 -6.53
CA ASP A 29 2.55 1.98 -5.84
C ASP A 29 2.72 3.07 -4.75
N LEU A 30 1.69 3.26 -3.92
CA LEU A 30 1.66 4.31 -2.90
C LEU A 30 2.41 3.89 -1.62
N PRO A 31 3.15 4.81 -0.96
CA PRO A 31 4.03 4.49 0.16
C PRO A 31 3.33 4.20 1.49
N TYR A 32 2.15 4.77 1.74
CA TYR A 32 1.41 4.60 2.99
C TYR A 32 0.17 3.72 2.78
N VAL A 33 -0.06 2.75 3.67
CA VAL A 33 -1.23 1.87 3.63
C VAL A 33 -1.87 1.78 5.01
N TYR A 34 -3.18 1.98 5.06
CA TYR A 34 -4.04 1.97 6.24
C TYR A 34 -5.08 0.86 6.13
N SER A 35 -5.39 0.20 7.24
CA SER A 35 -6.53 -0.72 7.38
C SER A 35 -7.53 -0.19 8.40
N THR A 36 -8.58 -0.97 8.65
CA THR A 36 -9.56 -0.70 9.72
C THR A 36 -8.97 -0.67 11.13
N GLN A 37 -7.72 -1.08 11.33
CA GLN A 37 -7.01 -1.06 12.61
C GLN A 37 -5.95 0.05 12.69
N GLY A 38 -5.81 0.89 11.65
CA GLY A 38 -4.78 1.93 11.58
C GLY A 38 -3.67 1.63 10.56
N ILE A 39 -2.48 2.20 10.77
CA ILE A 39 -1.37 2.13 9.81
C ILE A 39 -0.83 0.70 9.72
N VAL A 40 -0.85 0.13 8.51
CA VAL A 40 -0.35 -1.23 8.24
C VAL A 40 1.07 -1.20 7.66
N LYS A 41 1.41 -0.15 6.91
CA LYS A 41 2.71 -0.02 6.28
C LYS A 41 3.15 1.44 6.28
N GLU A 42 4.17 1.70 7.08
CA GLU A 42 5.00 2.89 6.97
C GLU A 42 6.10 2.65 5.92
N PRO A 43 6.56 3.68 5.21
CA PRO A 43 7.70 3.54 4.32
C PRO A 43 8.90 2.98 5.09
N ASN A 44 9.41 1.83 4.64
CA ASN A 44 10.55 1.11 5.21
C ASN A 44 11.89 1.87 5.03
N LEU A 45 11.90 3.20 5.08
CA LEU A 45 13.08 4.05 4.97
C LEU A 45 14.17 3.64 5.97
N ILE A 46 13.77 3.24 7.19
CA ILE A 46 14.69 2.79 8.24
C ILE A 46 15.14 1.33 8.04
N LYS A 47 14.29 0.45 7.51
CA LYS A 47 14.65 -0.97 7.32
C LYS A 47 15.59 -1.18 6.14
N ASP A 48 15.39 -0.43 5.06
CA ASP A 48 16.22 -0.55 3.85
C ASP A 48 17.51 0.29 3.94
N GLY A 49 17.48 1.46 4.58
CA GLY A 49 18.66 2.30 4.80
C GLY A 49 19.46 1.94 6.06
N GLY A 50 18.78 1.61 7.17
CA GLY A 50 19.40 1.36 8.47
C GLY A 50 20.17 0.06 8.55
N THR A 51 19.69 -1.02 7.91
CA THR A 51 20.43 -2.30 7.86
C THR A 51 21.73 -2.17 7.06
N ALA A 52 21.72 -1.37 6.00
CA ALA A 52 22.89 -1.10 5.17
C ALA A 52 23.92 -0.23 5.90
N LEU A 53 23.45 0.83 6.58
CA LEU A 53 24.34 1.71 7.35
C LEU A 53 24.91 1.02 8.59
N LEU A 54 24.08 0.26 9.32
CA LEU A 54 24.51 -0.48 10.51
C LEU A 54 25.49 -1.59 10.17
N SER A 55 25.30 -2.28 9.04
CA SER A 55 26.27 -3.30 8.58
C SER A 55 27.60 -2.67 8.15
N ALA A 56 27.57 -1.53 7.46
CA ALA A 56 28.77 -0.75 7.13
C ALA A 56 29.49 -0.24 8.39
N GLY A 57 28.74 0.28 9.38
CA GLY A 57 29.26 0.73 10.66
C GLY A 57 29.84 -0.41 11.50
N MET A 58 29.16 -1.55 11.58
CA MET A 58 29.64 -2.74 12.30
C MET A 58 30.89 -3.35 11.66
N ALA A 59 31.00 -3.36 10.32
CA ALA A 59 32.20 -3.81 9.63
C ALA A 59 33.40 -2.88 9.89
N TYR A 60 33.17 -1.57 9.94
CA TYR A 60 34.18 -0.58 10.30
C TYR A 60 34.63 -0.73 11.76
N LEU A 61 33.68 -0.84 12.69
CA LEU A 61 33.97 -1.00 14.12
C LEU A 61 34.66 -2.33 14.46
N LYS A 62 34.33 -3.41 13.74
CA LYS A 62 35.00 -4.71 13.89
C LYS A 62 36.40 -4.76 13.25
N GLY A 63 36.86 -3.67 12.63
CA GLY A 63 38.17 -3.63 11.96
C GLY A 63 38.28 -4.59 10.77
N ASP A 64 37.16 -5.06 10.23
CA ASP A 64 37.10 -6.06 9.17
C ASP A 64 37.16 -5.39 7.80
N ILE A 65 38.37 -5.04 7.39
CA ILE A 65 38.68 -4.39 6.11
C ILE A 65 38.27 -5.28 4.92
N SER A 66 38.17 -6.60 5.10
CA SER A 66 37.69 -7.56 4.09
C SER A 66 36.17 -7.45 3.88
N GLY A 67 35.41 -7.25 4.97
CA GLY A 67 33.96 -7.06 4.96
C GLY A 67 33.49 -5.77 4.27
N ILE A 68 34.29 -4.70 4.32
CA ILE A 68 33.98 -3.44 3.62
C ILE A 68 34.12 -3.61 2.09
N ARG A 69 35.12 -4.38 1.63
CA ARG A 69 35.33 -4.66 0.20
C ARG A 69 34.22 -5.54 -0.38
N SER A 70 33.75 -6.55 0.36
CA SER A 70 32.61 -7.38 -0.05
C SER A 70 31.31 -6.57 -0.09
N THR A 71 31.13 -5.64 0.84
CA THR A 71 30.00 -4.70 0.86
C THR A 71 30.03 -3.79 -0.36
N LEU A 72 31.15 -3.11 -0.63
CA LEU A 72 31.26 -2.21 -1.79
C LEU A 72 31.15 -2.95 -3.14
N THR A 73 31.70 -4.16 -3.24
CA THR A 73 31.53 -5.01 -4.44
C THR A 73 30.10 -5.53 -4.58
N SER A 74 29.37 -5.77 -3.49
CA SER A 74 27.94 -6.11 -3.53
C SER A 74 27.06 -4.92 -3.92
N PHE A 75 27.42 -3.68 -3.57
CA PHE A 75 26.78 -2.45 -4.06
C PHE A 75 27.09 -2.21 -5.54
N GLY A 76 28.35 -2.36 -5.98
CA GLY A 76 28.73 -2.27 -7.39
C GLY A 76 28.08 -3.36 -8.25
N LYS A 77 27.95 -4.59 -7.72
CA LYS A 77 27.18 -5.68 -8.35
C LYS A 77 25.68 -5.41 -8.31
N LYS A 78 25.11 -4.81 -7.25
CA LYS A 78 23.70 -4.39 -7.19
C LYS A 78 23.38 -3.27 -8.18
N ALA A 79 24.28 -2.31 -8.37
CA ALA A 79 24.10 -1.22 -9.33
C ALA A 79 24.16 -1.70 -10.79
N LYS A 80 25.03 -2.67 -11.11
CA LYS A 80 25.05 -3.32 -12.45
C LYS A 80 23.99 -4.42 -12.63
N SER A 81 23.41 -4.94 -11.55
CA SER A 81 22.29 -5.91 -11.54
C SER A 81 20.92 -5.26 -11.31
N GLY A 82 20.80 -3.94 -11.54
CA GLY A 82 19.55 -3.17 -11.40
C GLY A 82 18.43 -3.52 -12.40
N LYS A 83 18.63 -4.52 -13.28
CA LYS A 83 17.62 -4.98 -14.25
C LYS A 83 17.06 -6.39 -13.95
N LYS A 84 17.44 -7.05 -12.85
CA LYS A 84 16.94 -8.40 -12.48
C LYS A 84 16.61 -8.60 -11.00
N ILE A 85 16.28 -7.54 -10.26
CA ILE A 85 15.81 -7.62 -8.86
C ILE A 85 14.43 -6.96 -8.75
N LYS A 86 13.45 -7.47 -9.50
CA LYS A 86 12.03 -7.07 -9.38
C LYS A 86 11.10 -8.27 -9.17
N GLU A 87 11.64 -9.41 -8.74
CA GLU A 87 10.90 -10.69 -8.74
C GLU A 87 10.94 -11.49 -7.43
N LYS A 88 11.60 -11.00 -6.36
CA LYS A 88 11.80 -11.82 -5.14
C LYS A 88 11.34 -11.19 -3.83
N ASN A 89 10.35 -10.29 -3.88
CA ASN A 89 9.56 -9.86 -2.71
C ASN A 89 8.04 -9.96 -2.94
N LYS A 90 7.59 -10.66 -4.00
CA LYS A 90 6.18 -10.97 -4.28
C LYS A 90 5.76 -12.29 -3.65
N SER A 91 6.08 -12.52 -2.37
CA SER A 91 5.72 -13.77 -1.68
C SER A 91 5.31 -13.61 -0.21
N LEU A 92 5.06 -12.39 0.26
CA LEU A 92 4.51 -12.19 1.60
C LEU A 92 3.15 -11.50 1.48
N LYS A 93 2.11 -12.32 1.70
CA LYS A 93 0.67 -12.05 1.67
C LYS A 93 -0.01 -12.11 0.30
N SER A 94 0.20 -13.22 -0.41
CA SER A 94 -0.89 -13.88 -1.12
C SER A 94 -1.83 -14.48 -0.06
N ASN A 95 -2.76 -13.68 0.48
CA ASN A 95 -3.99 -14.28 0.95
C ASN A 95 -4.86 -14.41 -0.29
N SER A 96 -5.17 -15.64 -0.66
CA SER A 96 -6.19 -15.99 -1.64
C SER A 96 -7.50 -15.31 -1.27
N GLN A 97 -7.69 -14.09 -1.73
CA GLN A 97 -8.95 -13.38 -1.73
C GLN A 97 -9.31 -13.26 -3.19
N THR A 98 -9.92 -14.32 -3.70
CA THR A 98 -10.59 -14.39 -5.00
C THR A 98 -11.50 -13.17 -5.13
N SER A 99 -11.47 -12.49 -6.29
CA SER A 99 -12.51 -11.53 -6.67
C SER A 99 -13.81 -12.30 -6.72
N ALA A 100 -14.54 -12.28 -5.61
CA ALA A 100 -15.94 -12.57 -5.68
C ALA A 100 -16.55 -11.36 -6.36
N ASP A 101 -16.81 -11.47 -7.67
CA ASP A 101 -17.74 -10.59 -8.34
C ASP A 101 -18.98 -10.49 -7.44
N ALA A 102 -19.34 -9.27 -7.05
CA ALA A 102 -20.48 -9.07 -6.19
C ALA A 102 -21.74 -9.34 -6.99
N HIS A 103 -22.34 -10.50 -6.77
CA HIS A 103 -23.62 -10.87 -7.36
C HIS A 103 -24.75 -10.43 -6.42
N GLU A 104 -25.01 -9.11 -6.32
CA GLU A 104 -26.24 -8.62 -5.68
C GLU A 104 -27.35 -8.53 -6.75
N ALA A 105 -28.45 -9.24 -6.52
CA ALA A 105 -29.67 -9.19 -7.34
C ALA A 105 -29.50 -9.44 -8.86
N GLY A 106 -28.52 -10.25 -9.27
CA GLY A 106 -28.32 -10.63 -10.68
C GLY A 106 -27.50 -9.64 -11.52
N GLN A 107 -26.87 -8.64 -10.91
CA GLN A 107 -25.92 -7.75 -11.57
C GLN A 107 -24.51 -7.95 -11.00
N ASN A 108 -23.51 -8.00 -11.89
CA ASN A 108 -22.10 -8.01 -11.52
C ASN A 108 -21.71 -6.59 -11.08
N THR A 109 -21.72 -6.34 -9.77
CA THR A 109 -21.27 -5.05 -9.21
C THR A 109 -19.87 -5.18 -8.60
N GLY A 110 -19.17 -4.06 -8.44
CA GLY A 110 -17.89 -4.01 -7.76
C GLY A 110 -18.11 -3.98 -6.25
N ALA A 111 -17.54 -4.92 -5.50
CA ALA A 111 -17.76 -5.01 -4.06
C ALA A 111 -17.30 -3.74 -3.32
N MET A 112 -16.16 -3.15 -3.70
CA MET A 112 -15.61 -1.95 -3.05
C MET A 112 -16.37 -0.69 -3.44
N SER A 113 -16.66 -0.48 -4.74
CA SER A 113 -17.46 0.69 -5.16
C SER A 113 -18.87 0.65 -4.60
N HIS A 114 -19.51 -0.52 -4.60
CA HIS A 114 -20.85 -0.68 -4.04
C HIS A 114 -20.88 -0.37 -2.54
N ALA A 115 -19.96 -0.95 -1.75
CA ALA A 115 -19.86 -0.67 -0.32
C ALA A 115 -19.55 0.81 -0.05
N PHE A 116 -18.65 1.41 -0.82
CA PHE A 116 -18.29 2.83 -0.69
C PHE A 116 -19.49 3.76 -0.91
N VAL A 117 -20.23 3.57 -2.01
CA VAL A 117 -21.42 4.38 -2.32
C VAL A 117 -22.48 4.19 -1.24
N LYS A 118 -22.68 2.96 -0.76
CA LYS A 118 -23.70 2.65 0.25
C LYS A 118 -23.39 3.28 1.61
N VAL A 119 -22.13 3.32 2.03
CA VAL A 119 -21.71 3.97 3.27
C VAL A 119 -21.91 5.49 3.18
N LEU A 120 -21.44 6.12 2.10
CA LEU A 120 -21.59 7.56 1.92
C LEU A 120 -23.04 8.01 1.68
N GLY A 121 -23.87 7.14 1.09
CA GLY A 121 -25.30 7.36 0.95
C GLY A 121 -26.06 7.40 2.30
N ARG A 122 -25.48 6.84 3.37
CA ARG A 122 -26.06 6.88 4.72
C ARG A 122 -25.56 8.07 5.53
N ASN A 123 -24.26 8.37 5.46
CA ASN A 123 -23.67 9.50 6.16
C ASN A 123 -22.44 10.01 5.40
N THR A 124 -22.44 11.30 5.09
CA THR A 124 -21.30 11.98 4.44
C THR A 124 -20.37 12.65 5.43
N ASN A 125 -20.80 12.83 6.69
CA ASN A 125 -20.00 13.44 7.76
C ASN A 125 -19.32 12.33 8.60
N ILE A 126 -18.35 11.66 7.98
CA ILE A 126 -17.59 10.55 8.56
C ILE A 126 -16.09 10.74 8.34
N SER A 127 -15.28 10.23 9.27
CA SER A 127 -13.82 10.23 9.12
C SER A 127 -13.33 9.18 8.12
N TYR A 128 -12.09 9.27 7.67
CA TYR A 128 -11.46 8.23 6.85
C TYR A 128 -11.47 6.86 7.55
N GLN A 129 -11.25 6.83 8.86
CA GLN A 129 -11.31 5.61 9.67
C GLN A 129 -12.74 5.03 9.70
N GLN A 130 -13.73 5.88 9.94
CA GLN A 130 -15.14 5.48 9.97
C GLN A 130 -15.61 4.98 8.60
N LEU A 131 -15.18 5.63 7.51
CA LEU A 131 -15.45 5.18 6.15
C LEU A 131 -14.87 3.78 5.90
N LEU A 132 -13.61 3.54 6.23
CA LEU A 132 -12.99 2.20 6.08
C LEU A 132 -13.72 1.14 6.90
N ASN A 133 -14.11 1.46 8.14
CA ASN A 133 -14.86 0.55 8.99
C ASN A 133 -16.26 0.27 8.42
N GLY A 134 -16.98 1.29 7.97
CA GLY A 134 -18.29 1.12 7.34
C GLY A 134 -18.22 0.27 6.07
N ILE A 135 -17.19 0.47 5.24
CA ILE A 135 -16.95 -0.37 4.06
C ILE A 135 -16.67 -1.82 4.50
N ARG A 136 -15.86 -2.02 5.54
CA ARG A 136 -15.57 -3.35 6.06
C ARG A 136 -16.83 -4.06 6.54
N ASP A 137 -17.72 -3.33 7.20
CA ASP A 137 -18.98 -3.86 7.72
C ASP A 137 -19.91 -4.28 6.57
N GLU A 138 -20.04 -3.45 5.53
CA GLU A 138 -20.81 -3.81 4.32
C GLU A 138 -20.25 -5.02 3.58
N LEU A 139 -18.93 -5.18 3.59
CA LEU A 139 -18.28 -6.32 2.98
C LEU A 139 -18.30 -7.58 3.87
N SER A 140 -18.49 -7.42 5.17
CA SER A 140 -18.44 -8.52 6.12
C SER A 140 -19.55 -9.54 5.87
N GLY A 141 -19.23 -10.84 5.98
CA GLY A 141 -20.16 -11.93 5.72
C GLY A 141 -20.44 -12.23 4.23
N LYS A 142 -20.31 -11.23 3.34
CA LYS A 142 -20.54 -11.39 1.89
C LYS A 142 -19.25 -11.57 1.08
N TYR A 143 -18.19 -10.87 1.49
CA TYR A 143 -16.91 -10.85 0.78
C TYR A 143 -15.76 -11.16 1.73
N THR A 144 -14.77 -11.89 1.22
CA THR A 144 -13.52 -12.10 1.95
C THR A 144 -12.66 -10.84 1.95
N GLN A 145 -12.82 -9.97 0.94
CA GLN A 145 -12.04 -8.75 0.74
C GLN A 145 -11.95 -7.88 2.00
N LYS A 146 -10.74 -7.39 2.26
CA LYS A 146 -10.45 -6.45 3.34
C LYS A 146 -10.18 -5.08 2.74
N PRO A 147 -10.97 -4.04 3.08
CA PRO A 147 -10.72 -2.71 2.57
C PRO A 147 -9.41 -2.16 3.13
N GLN A 148 -8.67 -1.49 2.25
CA GLN A 148 -7.41 -0.82 2.58
C GLN A 148 -7.40 0.54 1.87
N LEU A 149 -6.88 1.56 2.56
CA LEU A 149 -6.63 2.89 1.99
C LEU A 149 -5.14 3.02 1.74
N SER A 150 -4.75 3.49 0.56
CA SER A 150 -3.35 3.81 0.25
C SER A 150 -3.20 5.30 -0.06
N ALA A 151 -2.09 5.90 0.37
CA ALA A 151 -1.87 7.35 0.30
C ALA A 151 -0.46 7.71 -0.16
N SER A 152 -0.31 8.84 -0.85
CA SER A 152 0.99 9.40 -1.28
C SER A 152 1.76 10.07 -0.12
N HIS A 153 1.05 10.52 0.91
CA HIS A 153 1.59 11.16 2.11
C HIS A 153 0.88 10.61 3.36
N PRO A 154 1.43 10.83 4.57
CA PRO A 154 0.72 10.51 5.80
C PRO A 154 -0.63 11.23 5.83
N MET A 155 -1.70 10.49 6.10
CA MET A 155 -3.02 11.02 6.39
C MET A 155 -3.34 10.82 7.86
N ASP A 156 -4.01 11.82 8.44
CA ASP A 156 -4.73 11.68 9.69
C ASP A 156 -6.09 11.02 9.39
N MET A 157 -6.31 9.84 9.97
CA MET A 157 -7.48 9.01 9.70
C MET A 157 -8.74 9.50 10.44
N ASP A 158 -8.58 10.40 11.41
CA ASP A 158 -9.69 11.01 12.16
C ASP A 158 -10.28 12.23 11.45
N LEU A 159 -9.60 12.75 10.42
CA LEU A 159 -10.13 13.80 9.56
C LEU A 159 -11.37 13.33 8.78
N LEU A 160 -12.27 14.27 8.53
CA LEU A 160 -13.46 14.04 7.71
C LEU A 160 -13.08 13.69 6.27
N PHE A 161 -13.73 12.65 5.73
CA PHE A 161 -13.64 12.32 4.32
C PHE A 161 -14.44 13.34 3.51
N VAL A 162 -13.76 14.12 2.68
CA VAL A 162 -14.38 15.03 1.72
C VAL A 162 -14.24 14.48 0.29
N MET A 163 -15.07 14.90 -0.67
CA MET A 163 -14.94 14.59 -2.10
C MET A 163 -14.60 15.81 -2.94
#